data_AF-A0A4U9HMP4-F1
#
_entry.id   AF-A0A4U9HMP4-F1
#
_cell.length_a   1.000
_cell.length_b   1.000
_cell.length_c   1.000
_cell.angle_alpha   90.00
_cell.angle_beta   90.00
_cell.angle_gamma   90.00
#
_symmetry.space_group_name_H-M   'P 1'
#
loop_
_entity.id
_entity.type
_entity.pdbx_description
1 polymer ?
#
loop_
_entity_poly.entity_id
_entity_poly.type
_entity_poly.pdbx_seq_one_letter_code
_entity_poly.pdbx_strand_id
1 'polypeptide(L)'
;MQDDLPARFECAASRAHTQQYHHWQVLSRQMGERVRFSLVAEQSDIADCDTLIYYWPKNKPEAQFQLMNLLSLLPVGCDIFVVGENRSGVRSAEQMLADYTTLNKVDSARRCGLYHGRLDKKPTFDAEKYWGEYQLDGLTIKNAAGRIQP
;
A
#
# COMPACT_ATOMS: atom_id res chain seq x y z
N MET A 1 4.99 -7.45 0.84
CA MET A 1 5.99 -7.31 1.91
C MET A 1 6.65 -8.67 2.11
N GLN A 2 7.84 -8.89 1.55
CA GLN A 2 8.47 -10.21 1.50
C GLN A 2 9.47 -10.46 2.64
N ASP A 3 9.60 -9.53 3.59
CA ASP A 3 10.56 -9.57 4.70
C ASP A 3 9.90 -9.22 6.06
N ASP A 4 10.68 -9.38 7.14
CA ASP A 4 10.31 -9.07 8.52
C ASP A 4 10.74 -7.65 8.95
N LEU A 5 11.08 -6.78 8.00
CA LEU A 5 11.60 -5.44 8.27
C LEU A 5 10.70 -4.62 9.22
N PRO A 6 9.36 -4.60 9.10
CA PRO A 6 8.50 -3.83 10.01
C PRO A 6 8.61 -4.25 11.48
N ALA A 7 8.95 -5.52 11.72
CA ALA A 7 9.11 -6.05 13.07
C ALA A 7 10.50 -5.74 13.65
N ARG A 8 11.47 -5.34 12.81
CA ARG A 8 12.87 -5.14 13.19
C ARG A 8 13.36 -3.70 13.03
N PHE A 9 12.56 -2.83 12.41
CA PHE A 9 12.90 -1.44 12.19
C PHE A 9 12.92 -0.69 13.53
N GLU A 10 14.02 -0.02 13.84
CA GLU A 10 14.12 0.83 15.02
C GLU A 10 13.34 2.13 14.79
N CYS A 11 12.16 2.22 15.38
CA CYS A 11 11.32 3.41 15.38
C CYS A 11 10.55 3.53 16.70
N ALA A 12 9.93 4.70 16.94
CA ALA A 12 9.12 4.94 18.14
C ALA A 12 7.95 3.95 18.26
N ALA A 13 7.30 3.61 17.15
CA ALA A 13 6.31 2.55 17.05
C ALA A 13 6.22 2.02 15.61
N SER A 14 6.03 0.71 15.45
CA SER A 14 5.77 0.08 14.15
C SER A 14 4.41 -0.59 14.11
N ARG A 15 3.71 -0.40 12.99
CA ARG A 15 2.45 -1.07 12.62
C ARG A 15 2.56 -1.61 11.20
N ALA A 16 1.76 -2.60 10.88
CA ALA A 16 1.69 -3.15 9.52
C ALA A 16 0.24 -3.47 9.14
N HIS A 17 -0.15 -3.11 7.91
CA HIS A 17 -1.39 -3.54 7.28
C HIS A 17 -1.06 -4.42 6.08
N THR A 18 -1.79 -5.53 5.89
CA THR A 18 -1.59 -6.38 4.72
C THR A 18 -2.88 -7.05 4.26
N GLN A 19 -3.02 -7.20 2.94
CA GLN A 19 -4.08 -7.98 2.30
C GLN A 19 -3.68 -9.45 2.05
N GLN A 20 -2.52 -9.86 2.55
CA GLN A 20 -1.94 -11.19 2.33
C GLN A 20 -1.84 -11.96 3.65
N TYR A 21 -2.65 -13.00 3.80
CA TYR A 21 -2.77 -13.74 5.06
C TYR A 21 -1.43 -14.36 5.53
N HIS A 22 -0.63 -14.88 4.60
CA HIS A 22 0.66 -15.47 4.92
C HIS A 22 1.66 -14.46 5.47
N HIS A 23 1.68 -13.21 4.98
CA HIS A 23 2.51 -12.16 5.56
C HIS A 23 2.06 -11.82 6.99
N TRP A 24 0.74 -11.73 7.21
CA TRP A 24 0.20 -11.52 8.56
C TRP A 24 0.60 -12.65 9.51
N GLN A 25 0.52 -13.92 9.10
CA GLN A 25 0.91 -15.06 9.94
C GLN A 25 2.38 -15.02 10.38
N VAL A 26 3.27 -14.46 9.56
CA VAL A 26 4.69 -14.30 9.90
C VAL A 26 4.87 -13.13 10.86
N LEU A 27 4.29 -11.97 10.54
CA LEU A 27 4.47 -10.74 11.31
C LEU A 27 3.75 -10.77 12.66
N SER A 28 2.58 -11.41 12.75
CA SER A 28 1.75 -11.42 13.96
C SER A 28 2.43 -12.10 15.13
N ARG A 29 3.33 -13.06 14.85
CA ARG A 29 4.17 -13.72 15.85
C ARG A 29 5.11 -12.76 16.59
N GLN A 30 5.51 -11.65 15.95
CA GLN A 30 6.44 -10.67 16.51
C GLN A 30 5.75 -9.35 16.88
N MET A 31 4.74 -8.94 16.10
CA MET A 31 4.08 -7.64 16.25
C MET A 31 2.76 -7.69 17.03
N GLY A 32 2.16 -8.88 17.21
CA GLY A 32 0.86 -9.04 17.86
C GLY A 32 -0.24 -8.25 17.14
N GLU A 33 -1.02 -7.47 17.90
CA GLU A 33 -2.13 -6.66 17.36
C GLU A 33 -1.71 -5.45 16.51
N ARG A 34 -0.40 -5.15 16.45
CA ARG A 34 0.16 -4.08 15.62
C ARG A 34 0.24 -4.46 14.15
N VAL A 35 -0.04 -5.72 13.79
CA VAL A 35 -0.25 -6.13 12.40
C VAL A 35 -1.70 -6.51 12.16
N ARG A 36 -2.26 -5.98 11.08
CA ARG A 36 -3.67 -6.13 10.72
C ARG A 36 -3.78 -6.77 9.34
N PHE A 37 -4.68 -7.74 9.23
CA PHE A 37 -5.04 -8.39 7.97
C PHE A 37 -6.50 -8.09 7.64
N SER A 38 -6.71 -7.34 6.57
CA SER A 38 -8.03 -6.98 6.07
C SER A 38 -7.92 -6.49 4.62
N LEU A 39 -9.05 -6.42 3.92
CA LEU A 39 -9.08 -5.86 2.56
C LEU A 39 -8.88 -4.34 2.58
N VAL A 40 -9.59 -3.64 3.46
CA VAL A 40 -9.55 -2.19 3.62
C VAL A 40 -8.94 -1.89 4.99
N ALA A 41 -8.13 -0.84 5.06
CA ALA A 41 -7.51 -0.41 6.30
C ALA A 41 -8.51 0.48 7.04
N GLU A 42 -8.49 0.43 8.36
CA GLU A 42 -9.33 1.29 9.18
C GLU A 42 -8.48 2.35 9.88
N GLN A 43 -9.13 3.40 10.39
CA GLN A 43 -8.42 4.49 11.08
C GLN A 43 -7.59 3.98 12.27
N SER A 44 -8.05 2.93 12.96
CA SER A 44 -7.34 2.28 14.06
C SER A 44 -6.06 1.55 13.62
N ASP A 45 -5.97 1.13 12.35
CA ASP A 45 -4.82 0.37 11.84
C ASP A 45 -3.60 1.27 11.64
N ILE A 46 -3.85 2.57 11.41
CA ILE A 46 -2.83 3.59 11.10
C ILE A 46 -2.78 4.72 12.15
N ALA A 47 -3.48 4.55 13.27
CA ALA A 47 -3.49 5.52 14.35
C ALA A 47 -2.07 5.76 14.87
N ASP A 48 -1.75 7.04 15.08
CA ASP A 48 -0.45 7.52 15.57
C ASP A 48 0.73 7.24 14.63
N CYS A 49 0.47 7.00 13.34
CA CYS A 49 1.53 6.89 12.33
C CYS A 49 1.76 8.25 11.63
N ASP A 50 3.00 8.73 11.69
CA ASP A 50 3.48 9.92 10.98
C ASP A 50 4.30 9.59 9.71
N THR A 51 4.57 8.30 9.48
CA THR A 51 5.39 7.80 8.39
C THR A 51 4.77 6.53 7.80
N LEU A 52 4.60 6.50 6.48
CA LEU A 52 4.21 5.34 5.69
C LEU A 52 5.42 4.78 4.93
N ILE A 53 5.71 3.50 5.12
CA ILE A 53 6.62 2.75 4.25
C ILE A 53 5.80 1.77 3.42
N TYR A 54 5.67 2.07 2.13
CA TYR A 54 4.86 1.31 1.20
C TYR A 54 5.70 0.47 0.25
N TYR A 55 5.47 -0.84 0.25
CA TYR A 55 6.11 -1.79 -0.65
C TYR A 55 5.28 -1.95 -1.92
N TRP A 56 5.79 -1.46 -3.04
CA TRP A 56 5.09 -1.47 -4.32
C TRP A 56 4.79 -2.91 -4.80
N PRO A 57 3.52 -3.27 -5.04
CA PRO A 57 3.14 -4.59 -5.51
C PRO A 57 3.45 -4.76 -7.01
N LYS A 58 3.30 -5.98 -7.53
CA LYS A 58 3.50 -6.26 -8.96
C LYS A 58 2.38 -5.73 -9.85
N ASN A 59 1.20 -5.49 -9.29
CA ASN A 59 0.00 -5.10 -10.02
C ASN A 59 -0.33 -3.63 -9.74
N LYS A 60 -0.44 -2.81 -10.80
CA LYS A 60 -0.67 -1.36 -10.67
C LYS A 60 -2.08 -1.02 -10.11
N PRO A 61 -3.18 -1.65 -10.58
CA PRO A 61 -4.49 -1.53 -9.92
C PRO A 61 -4.48 -1.87 -8.42
N GLU A 62 -3.77 -2.93 -8.01
CA GLU A 62 -3.60 -3.26 -6.59
C GLU A 62 -2.89 -2.13 -5.85
N ALA A 63 -1.82 -1.58 -6.44
CA ALA A 63 -1.09 -0.47 -5.85
C ALA A 63 -1.96 0.76 -5.65
N GLN A 64 -2.78 1.09 -6.66
CA GLN A 64 -3.69 2.22 -6.61
C GLN A 64 -4.74 2.04 -5.51
N PHE A 65 -5.36 0.86 -5.42
CA PHE A 65 -6.34 0.57 -4.36
C PHE A 65 -5.74 0.75 -2.97
N GLN A 66 -4.58 0.13 -2.73
CA GLN A 66 -3.91 0.16 -1.43
C GLN A 66 -3.45 1.57 -1.05
N LEU A 67 -2.84 2.31 -1.99
CA LEU A 67 -2.39 3.68 -1.74
C LEU A 67 -3.57 4.64 -1.49
N MET A 68 -4.63 4.57 -2.29
CA MET A 68 -5.80 5.45 -2.07
C MET A 68 -6.45 5.18 -0.71
N ASN A 69 -6.61 3.90 -0.36
CA ASN A 69 -7.08 3.49 0.97
C ASN A 69 -6.21 4.08 2.09
N LEU A 70 -4.90 3.79 2.10
CA LEU A 70 -4.00 4.22 3.17
C LEU A 70 -3.87 5.75 3.26
N LEU A 71 -3.66 6.43 2.14
CA LEU A 71 -3.49 7.89 2.11
C LEU A 71 -4.76 8.64 2.50
N SER A 72 -5.95 8.05 2.31
CA SER A 72 -7.21 8.67 2.75
C SER A 72 -7.32 8.76 4.28
N LEU A 73 -6.63 7.86 4.99
CA LEU A 73 -6.67 7.75 6.44
C LEU A 73 -5.53 8.55 7.10
N LEU A 74 -4.32 8.52 6.51
CA LEU A 74 -3.12 9.16 7.08
C LEU A 74 -3.27 10.67 7.25
N PRO A 75 -2.67 11.27 8.29
CA PRO A 75 -2.70 12.72 8.49
C PRO A 75 -1.93 13.43 7.37
N VAL A 76 -2.40 14.63 6.99
CA VAL A 76 -1.63 15.53 6.12
C VAL A 76 -0.32 15.87 6.83
N GLY A 77 0.77 15.91 6.08
CA GLY A 77 2.11 16.10 6.61
C GLY A 77 2.81 14.79 7.00
N CYS A 78 2.18 13.63 6.82
CA CYS A 78 2.82 12.31 6.96
C CYS A 78 3.90 12.09 5.90
N ASP A 79 5.04 11.52 6.28
CA ASP A 79 6.09 11.12 5.36
C ASP A 79 5.70 9.83 4.61
N ILE A 80 5.87 9.83 3.29
CA ILE A 80 5.54 8.68 2.43
C ILE A 80 6.81 8.19 1.77
N PHE A 81 7.19 6.96 2.07
CA PHE A 81 8.24 6.23 1.38
C PHE A 81 7.61 5.15 0.50
N VAL A 82 7.97 5.15 -0.79
CA VAL A 82 7.60 4.07 -1.71
C VAL A 82 8.85 3.33 -2.14
N VAL A 83 8.89 2.04 -1.84
CA VAL A 83 10.00 1.14 -2.20
C VAL A 83 9.51 0.04 -3.13
N GLY A 84 10.26 -0.24 -4.19
CA GLY A 84 9.87 -1.27 -5.13
C GLY A 84 10.88 -1.56 -6.21
N GLU A 85 10.63 -2.62 -6.98
CA GLU A 85 11.45 -3.01 -8.10
C GLU A 85 11.05 -2.25 -9.38
N ASN A 86 12.05 -1.84 -10.18
CA ASN A 86 11.80 -1.19 -11.47
C ASN A 86 10.97 -2.07 -12.42
N ARG A 87 11.21 -3.39 -12.42
CA ARG A 87 10.48 -4.37 -13.24
C ARG A 87 9.00 -4.52 -12.86
N SER A 88 8.67 -4.19 -11.61
CA SER A 88 7.30 -4.22 -11.09
C SER A 88 6.59 -2.87 -11.29
N GLY A 89 7.25 -1.92 -11.96
CA GLY A 89 6.65 -0.66 -12.36
C GLY A 89 6.61 0.41 -11.27
N VAL A 90 7.46 0.34 -10.24
CA VAL A 90 7.49 1.30 -9.11
C VAL A 90 7.59 2.77 -9.54
N ARG A 91 8.17 3.06 -10.71
CA ARG A 91 8.26 4.40 -11.29
C ARG A 91 6.89 5.04 -11.54
N SER A 92 5.83 4.24 -11.64
CA SER A 92 4.45 4.73 -11.77
C SER A 92 3.95 5.41 -10.50
N ALA A 93 4.64 5.26 -9.35
CA ALA A 93 4.25 5.89 -8.10
C ALA A 93 4.22 7.42 -8.21
N GLU A 94 5.21 8.02 -8.88
CA GLU A 94 5.29 9.48 -9.06
C GLU A 94 4.04 10.02 -9.76
N GLN A 95 3.64 9.42 -10.88
CA GLN A 95 2.43 9.83 -11.60
C GLN A 95 1.15 9.50 -10.83
N MET A 96 1.11 8.35 -10.14
CA MET A 96 -0.08 7.92 -9.39
C MET A 96 -0.38 8.83 -8.19
N LEU A 97 0.66 9.41 -7.60
CA LEU A 97 0.55 10.20 -6.38
C LEU A 97 0.68 11.71 -6.59
N ALA A 98 0.90 12.18 -7.82
CA ALA A 98 1.17 13.58 -8.14
C ALA A 98 0.13 14.59 -7.58
N ASP A 99 -1.14 14.20 -7.47
CA ASP A 99 -2.21 15.06 -6.94
C ASP A 99 -2.25 15.13 -5.40
N TYR A 100 -1.52 14.26 -4.72
CA TYR A 100 -1.57 14.06 -3.26
C TYR A 100 -0.24 14.35 -2.57
N THR A 101 0.87 14.10 -3.26
CA THR A 101 2.22 14.31 -2.76
C THR A 101 3.21 14.45 -3.92
N THR A 102 4.20 15.32 -3.74
CA THR A 102 5.34 15.37 -4.64
C THR A 102 6.37 14.31 -4.22
N LEU A 103 6.42 13.19 -4.95
CA LEU A 103 7.45 12.18 -4.75
C LEU A 103 8.76 12.57 -5.43
N ASN A 104 9.85 12.48 -4.69
CA ASN A 104 11.22 12.63 -5.16
C ASN A 104 11.95 11.30 -5.03
N LYS A 105 12.73 10.96 -6.04
CA LYS A 105 13.57 9.78 -6.00
C LYS A 105 14.78 10.02 -5.09
N VAL A 106 14.86 9.28 -3.99
CA VAL A 106 15.91 9.45 -2.96
C VAL A 106 17.11 8.55 -3.24
N ASP A 107 16.85 7.31 -3.65
CA ASP A 107 17.89 6.35 -3.94
C ASP A 107 17.44 5.37 -5.03
N SER A 108 18.40 4.77 -5.72
CA SER A 108 18.15 3.60 -6.53
C SER A 108 19.35 2.68 -6.55
N ALA A 109 19.12 1.45 -6.10
CA ALA A 109 19.94 0.32 -6.49
C ALA A 109 19.63 -0.07 -7.95
N ARG A 110 20.52 -0.84 -8.59
CA ARG A 110 20.41 -1.25 -10.01
C ARG A 110 19.03 -1.76 -10.44
N ARG A 111 18.24 -2.38 -9.55
CA ARG A 111 16.92 -2.95 -9.84
C ARG A 111 15.77 -2.38 -9.00
N CYS A 112 16.04 -1.46 -8.07
CA CYS A 112 15.04 -0.94 -7.14
C CYS A 112 15.00 0.60 -7.17
N GLY A 113 13.86 1.17 -6.83
CA GLY A 113 13.69 2.59 -6.60
C GLY A 113 13.16 2.86 -5.20
N LEU A 114 13.71 3.88 -4.55
CA LEU A 114 13.18 4.46 -3.33
C LEU A 114 12.74 5.89 -3.61
N TYR A 115 11.49 6.18 -3.28
CA TYR A 115 10.87 7.48 -3.43
C TYR A 115 10.42 7.98 -2.08
N HIS A 116 10.50 9.29 -1.87
CA HIS A 116 10.04 9.98 -0.67
C HIS A 116 9.24 11.21 -1.05
N GLY A 117 8.17 11.45 -0.32
CA GLY A 117 7.41 12.70 -0.38
C GLY A 117 6.65 12.89 0.91
N ARG A 118 5.95 14.02 1.02
CA ARG A 118 5.11 14.34 2.16
C ARG A 118 3.66 14.45 1.70
N LEU A 119 2.72 13.90 2.46
CA LEU A 119 1.31 13.94 2.09
C LEU A 119 0.78 15.37 2.19
N ASP A 120 0.46 15.99 1.06
CA ASP A 120 -0.06 17.35 1.00
C ASP A 120 -1.60 17.38 1.04
N LYS A 121 -2.22 16.36 0.43
CA LYS A 121 -3.67 16.26 0.29
C LYS A 121 -4.13 14.81 0.38
N LYS A 122 -5.22 14.57 1.12
CA LYS A 122 -5.83 13.23 1.20
C LYS A 122 -6.71 12.93 -0.02
N PRO A 123 -6.61 11.72 -0.61
CA PRO A 123 -7.62 11.24 -1.56
C PRO A 123 -8.96 10.95 -0.86
N THR A 124 -10.04 10.98 -1.63
CA THR A 124 -11.29 10.32 -1.23
C THR A 124 -11.22 8.87 -1.69
N PHE A 125 -11.44 7.93 -0.77
CA PHE A 125 -11.43 6.51 -1.06
C PHE A 125 -12.81 5.89 -0.77
N ASP A 126 -13.26 5.07 -1.71
CA ASP A 126 -14.50 4.29 -1.60
C ASP A 126 -14.22 2.92 -2.23
N ALA A 127 -14.12 1.89 -1.38
CA ALA A 127 -13.76 0.54 -1.81
C ALA A 127 -14.77 -0.06 -2.80
N GLU A 128 -16.03 0.35 -2.73
CA GLU A 128 -17.09 -0.19 -3.59
C GLU A 128 -16.87 0.17 -5.07
N LYS A 129 -16.22 1.32 -5.34
CA LYS A 129 -15.91 1.77 -6.70
C LYS A 129 -14.80 0.98 -7.39
N TYR A 130 -14.12 0.10 -6.65
CA TYR A 130 -13.01 -0.71 -7.16
C TYR A 130 -13.43 -2.15 -7.51
N TRP A 131 -14.72 -2.47 -7.39
CA TRP A 131 -15.25 -3.73 -7.90
C TRP A 131 -15.49 -3.67 -9.40
N GLY A 132 -14.97 -4.66 -10.12
CA GLY A 132 -15.34 -4.95 -11.49
C GLY A 132 -16.33 -6.09 -11.56
N GLU A 133 -17.12 -6.11 -12.63
CA GLU A 133 -18.05 -7.18 -12.95
C GLU A 133 -17.96 -7.47 -14.45
N TYR A 134 -17.83 -8.76 -14.80
CA TYR A 134 -17.86 -9.19 -16.19
C TYR A 134 -18.52 -10.56 -16.34
N GLN A 135 -18.99 -10.87 -17.54
CA GLN A 135 -19.59 -12.16 -17.88
C GLN A 135 -18.53 -13.06 -18.51
N LEU A 136 -18.48 -14.33 -18.07
CA LEU A 136 -17.64 -15.36 -18.67
C LEU A 136 -18.43 -16.67 -18.70
N ASP A 137 -18.65 -17.23 -19.90
CA ASP A 137 -19.38 -18.48 -20.10
C ASP A 137 -20.75 -18.55 -19.40
N GLY A 138 -21.47 -17.42 -19.37
CA GLY A 138 -22.79 -17.29 -18.71
C GLY A 138 -22.73 -17.12 -17.20
N LEU A 139 -21.53 -17.00 -16.62
CA LEU A 139 -21.31 -16.72 -15.20
C LEU A 139 -20.97 -15.24 -15.01
N THR A 140 -21.58 -14.63 -13.99
CA THR A 140 -21.23 -13.29 -13.52
C THR A 140 -20.04 -13.38 -12.58
N ILE A 141 -18.90 -12.83 -12.98
CA ILE A 141 -17.67 -12.78 -12.19
C ILE A 141 -17.52 -11.37 -11.61
N LYS A 142 -17.43 -11.29 -10.28
CA LYS A 142 -17.09 -10.05 -9.55
C LYS A 142 -15.67 -10.12 -9.04
N ASN A 143 -14.89 -9.06 -9.27
CA ASN A 143 -13.52 -8.97 -8.81
C ASN A 143 -13.25 -7.64 -8.10
N ALA A 144 -12.42 -7.67 -7.07
CA ALA A 144 -11.88 -6.46 -6.45
C ALA A 144 -10.53 -6.10 -7.11
N ALA A 145 -10.21 -4.81 -7.15
CA ALA A 145 -8.96 -4.31 -7.71
C ALA A 145 -7.73 -5.11 -7.24
N GLY A 146 -6.96 -5.61 -8.20
CA GLY A 146 -5.76 -6.44 -7.94
C GLY A 146 -5.98 -7.95 -8.01
N ARG A 147 -7.22 -8.44 -8.16
CA ARG A 147 -7.49 -9.88 -8.32
C ARG A 147 -8.14 -10.17 -9.67
N ILE A 148 -7.29 -10.58 -10.63
CA ILE A 148 -7.66 -11.17 -11.93
C ILE A 148 -8.58 -10.28 -12.79
N GLN A 149 -7.99 -9.50 -13.70
CA GLN A 149 -8.65 -9.17 -14.96
C GLN A 149 -8.21 -10.22 -16.01
N PRO A 150 -9.09 -10.68 -16.89
CA PRO A 150 -8.73 -11.62 -17.96
C PRO A 150 -7.64 -11.07 -18.89
#